data_AF-A0A6J5F6G2-F1
#
_entry.id   AF-A0A6J5F6G2-F1
#
_cell.length_a   1.000
_cell.length_b   1.000
_cell.length_c   1.000
_cell.angle_alpha   90.00
_cell.angle_beta   90.00
_cell.angle_gamma   90.00
#
_symmetry.space_group_name_H-M   'P 1'
#
loop_
_entity.id
_entity.type
_entity.pdbx_description
1 polymer ?
#
loop_
_entity_poly.entity_id
_entity_poly.type
_entity_poly.pdbx_seq_one_letter_code
_entity_poly.pdbx_strand_id
1 'polypeptide(L)'
;MRKIKEVLRLKLDARLSHEQIAAASDLSKGVVTKYVGLAAAAGLDWAAVQSLDDVTLQRCLLASPRSRASMYSPTLSSSITNCGARA
;
A
#
# COMPACT_ATOMS: atom_id res chain seq x y z
N MET A 1 -4.19 -0.87 -17.60
CA MET A 1 -3.08 -1.10 -16.64
C MET A 1 -2.16 0.12 -16.44
N ARG A 2 -2.18 1.14 -17.31
CA ARG A 2 -1.34 2.37 -17.16
C ARG A 2 -1.43 3.06 -15.79
N LYS A 3 -2.62 3.28 -15.22
CA LYS A 3 -2.79 3.89 -13.88
C LYS A 3 -2.12 3.08 -12.76
N ILE A 4 -2.11 1.75 -12.83
CA ILE A 4 -1.45 0.90 -11.81
C ILE A 4 0.06 1.03 -11.89
N LYS A 5 0.63 1.07 -13.10
CA LYS A 5 2.06 1.34 -13.29
C LYS A 5 2.44 2.72 -12.71
N GLU A 6 1.60 3.74 -12.91
CA GLU A 6 1.80 5.08 -12.31
C GLU A 6 1.77 5.03 -10.76
N VAL A 7 0.81 4.33 -10.17
CA VAL A 7 0.74 4.14 -8.71
C VAL A 7 2.01 3.47 -8.18
N LEU A 8 2.46 2.40 -8.83
CA LEU A 8 3.66 1.67 -8.44
C LEU A 8 4.92 2.52 -8.62
N ARG A 9 4.99 3.33 -9.68
CA ARG A 9 6.04 4.33 -9.87
C ARG A 9 6.07 5.30 -8.70
N LEU A 10 4.95 5.98 -8.42
CA LEU A 10 4.90 6.98 -7.35
C LEU A 10 5.21 6.40 -5.96
N LYS A 11 4.93 5.11 -5.74
CA LYS A 11 5.26 4.43 -4.48
C LYS A 11 6.73 4.00 -4.39
N LEU A 12 7.28 3.43 -5.45
CA LEU A 12 8.61 2.79 -5.45
C LEU A 12 9.72 3.77 -5.84
N ASP A 13 9.45 4.65 -6.80
CA ASP A 13 10.36 5.69 -7.31
C ASP A 13 10.28 6.96 -6.44
N ALA A 14 9.07 7.51 -6.27
CA ALA A 14 8.88 8.77 -5.55
C ALA A 14 8.60 8.63 -4.04
N ARG A 15 8.48 7.39 -3.52
CA ARG A 15 8.22 7.05 -2.10
C ARG A 15 7.08 7.86 -1.44
N LEU A 16 6.05 8.21 -2.20
CA LEU A 16 4.93 9.01 -1.71
C LEU A 16 3.98 8.24 -0.79
N SER A 17 3.19 9.00 -0.02
CA SER A 17 2.10 8.46 0.80
C SER A 17 0.90 8.02 -0.06
N HIS A 18 0.13 7.04 0.42
CA HIS A 18 -1.03 6.51 -0.31
C HIS A 18 -2.08 7.59 -0.66
N GLU A 19 -2.18 8.65 0.15
CA GLU A 19 -3.00 9.84 -0.14
C GLU A 19 -2.56 10.60 -1.37
N GLN A 20 -1.27 10.93 -1.43
CA GLN A 20 -0.70 11.71 -2.52
C GLN A 20 -0.75 10.93 -3.83
N ILE A 21 -0.54 9.62 -3.77
CA ILE A 21 -0.65 8.72 -4.93
C ILE A 21 -2.09 8.64 -5.43
N ALA A 22 -3.07 8.55 -4.53
CA ALA A 22 -4.50 8.55 -4.89
C ALA A 22 -4.90 9.84 -5.62
N ALA A 23 -4.44 11.00 -5.10
CA ALA A 23 -4.67 12.30 -5.71
C ALA A 23 -3.98 12.44 -7.08
N ALA A 24 -2.75 11.96 -7.22
CA ALA A 24 -1.98 12.07 -8.47
C ALA A 24 -2.44 11.08 -9.56
N SER A 25 -2.90 9.89 -9.18
CA SER A 25 -3.29 8.84 -10.12
C SER A 25 -4.80 8.82 -10.43
N ASP A 26 -5.59 9.69 -9.80
CA ASP A 26 -7.06 9.72 -9.91
C ASP A 26 -7.65 8.34 -9.58
N LEU A 27 -7.26 7.81 -8.41
CA LEU A 27 -7.70 6.52 -7.89
C LEU A 27 -8.09 6.65 -6.43
N SER A 28 -9.03 5.81 -5.99
CA SER A 28 -9.36 5.74 -4.56
C SER A 28 -8.20 5.19 -3.74
N LYS A 29 -8.02 5.71 -2.52
CA LYS A 29 -7.08 5.21 -1.51
C LYS A 29 -7.08 3.68 -1.36
N GLY A 30 -8.27 3.07 -1.28
CA GLY A 30 -8.39 1.62 -1.12
C GLY A 30 -7.85 0.83 -2.32
N VAL A 31 -7.99 1.37 -3.52
CA VAL A 31 -7.44 0.79 -4.75
C VAL A 31 -5.92 0.88 -4.73
N VAL A 32 -5.36 2.02 -4.33
CA VAL A 32 -3.91 2.23 -4.16
C VAL A 32 -3.35 1.23 -3.14
N THR A 33 -3.94 1.15 -1.94
CA THR A 33 -3.49 0.21 -0.89
C THR A 33 -3.55 -1.24 -1.36
N LYS A 34 -4.61 -1.63 -2.08
CA LYS A 34 -4.74 -2.97 -2.65
C LYS A 34 -3.58 -3.29 -3.62
N TYR A 35 -3.30 -2.42 -4.57
CA TYR A 35 -2.25 -2.68 -5.57
C TYR A 35 -0.85 -2.61 -4.99
N VAL A 36 -0.58 -1.66 -4.09
CA VAL A 36 0.71 -1.57 -3.39
C VAL A 36 0.94 -2.83 -2.55
N GLY A 37 -0.07 -3.32 -1.84
CA GLY A 37 0.02 -4.56 -1.08
C GLY A 37 0.26 -5.80 -1.94
N LEU A 38 -0.38 -5.89 -3.11
CA LEU A 38 -0.16 -6.98 -4.06
C LEU A 38 1.24 -6.93 -4.67
N ALA A 39 1.74 -5.74 -5.05
CA ALA A 39 3.09 -5.59 -5.58
C ALA A 39 4.15 -5.90 -4.53
N ALA A 40 3.94 -5.47 -3.28
CA ALA A 40 4.82 -5.81 -2.16
C ALA A 40 4.82 -7.32 -1.87
N ALA A 41 3.65 -7.97 -1.90
CA ALA A 41 3.54 -9.42 -1.71
C ALA A 41 4.17 -10.22 -2.86
N ALA A 42 4.13 -9.68 -4.08
CA ALA A 42 4.81 -10.24 -5.24
C ALA A 42 6.32 -9.89 -5.30
N GLY A 43 6.83 -9.06 -4.38
CA GLY A 43 8.23 -8.62 -4.38
C GLY A 43 8.62 -7.84 -5.64
N LEU A 44 7.69 -7.08 -6.22
CA LEU A 44 7.91 -6.36 -7.48
C LEU A 44 8.46 -4.95 -7.24
N ASP A 45 9.64 -4.68 -7.80
CA ASP A 45 10.25 -3.35 -7.87
C ASP A 45 9.87 -2.56 -9.13
N TRP A 46 10.10 -1.25 -9.12
CA TRP A 46 9.78 -0.37 -10.26
C TRP A 46 10.47 -0.81 -11.55
N ALA A 47 11.74 -1.24 -11.46
CA ALA A 47 12.48 -1.78 -12.61
C ALA A 47 11.80 -3.05 -13.19
N ALA A 48 11.34 -3.95 -12.31
CA ALA A 48 10.62 -5.15 -12.74
C ALA A 48 9.26 -4.80 -13.37
N VAL A 49 8.49 -3.90 -12.75
CA VAL A 49 7.19 -3.46 -13.27
C VAL A 49 7.31 -2.79 -14.65
N GLN A 50 8.38 -2.02 -14.88
CA GLN A 50 8.64 -1.42 -16.19
C GLN A 50 9.04 -2.46 -17.24
N SER A 51 9.79 -3.48 -16.86
CA SER A 51 10.18 -4.56 -17.77
C SER A 51 9.04 -5.53 -18.07
N LEU A 52 7.98 -5.55 -17.26
CA LEU A 52 6.85 -6.45 -17.40
C LEU A 52 5.73 -5.87 -18.27
N ASP A 53 5.25 -6.70 -19.20
CA ASP A 53 4.02 -6.43 -19.93
C ASP A 53 2.81 -6.31 -19.01
N ASP A 54 1.83 -5.52 -19.43
CA ASP A 54 0.61 -5.28 -18.67
C ASP A 54 -0.16 -6.58 -18.35
N VAL A 55 -0.08 -7.58 -19.23
CA VAL A 55 -0.70 -8.91 -19.02
C VAL A 55 0.04 -9.71 -17.94
N THR A 56 1.37 -9.73 -17.98
CA THR A 56 2.21 -10.47 -17.02
C THR A 56 2.13 -9.83 -15.64
N LEU A 57 2.17 -8.50 -15.58
CA LEU A 57 1.96 -7.74 -14.35
C LEU A 57 0.59 -8.05 -13.75
N GLN A 58 -0.47 -8.06 -14.56
CA GLN A 58 -1.81 -8.40 -14.09
C GLN A 58 -1.86 -9.83 -13.51
N ARG A 59 -1.23 -10.82 -14.18
CA ARG A 59 -1.17 -12.19 -13.69
C ARG A 59 -0.43 -12.28 -12.35
N CYS A 60 0.70 -11.61 -12.22
CA CYS A 60 1.50 -11.63 -10.98
C CYS A 60 0.71 -11.01 -9.81
N LEU A 61 0.06 -9.87 -10.04
CA LEU A 61 -0.79 -9.20 -9.04
C LEU A 61 -2.03 -10.02 -8.67
N LEU A 62 -2.65 -10.73 -9.61
CA LEU A 62 -3.83 -11.56 -9.36
C LEU A 62 -3.49 -12.93 -8.76
N ALA A 63 -2.31 -13.48 -9.07
CA ALA A 63 -1.83 -14.76 -8.55
C ALA A 63 -1.27 -14.66 -7.13
N SER A 64 -0.82 -13.48 -6.72
CA SER A 64 -0.33 -13.27 -5.35
C SER A 64 -1.45 -13.55 -4.34
N PRO A 65 -1.26 -14.49 -3.39
CA PRO A 65 -2.28 -14.79 -2.40
C PRO A 65 -2.61 -13.51 -1.65
N ARG A 66 -3.90 -13.14 -1.65
CA ARG A 66 -4.46 -11.92 -1.07
C ARG A 66 -3.91 -11.72 0.35
N SER A 67 -2.88 -10.90 0.50
CA SER A 67 -2.46 -10.42 1.80
C SER A 67 -3.55 -9.47 2.29
N ARG A 68 -4.45 -10.00 3.11
CA ARG A 68 -5.47 -9.26 3.88
C ARG A 68 -4.80 -8.41 4.96
N ALA A 69 -3.82 -7.59 4.60
CA ALA A 69 -3.21 -6.61 5.48
C ALA A 69 -4.15 -5.41 5.61
N SER A 70 -5.31 -5.66 6.19
CA SER A 70 -6.11 -4.67 6.90
C SER A 70 -6.21 -5.12 8.35
N MET A 71 -5.05 -5.29 8.98
CA MET A 71 -5.00 -5.30 10.44
C MET A 71 -4.84 -3.84 10.84
N TYR A 72 -5.98 -3.19 11.03
CA TYR A 72 -6.05 -2.01 11.87
C TYR A 72 -5.41 -2.42 13.21
N SER A 73 -4.34 -1.74 13.61
CA SER A 73 -3.99 -1.70 15.02
C SER A 73 -4.63 -0.41 15.54
N PRO A 74 -5.64 -0.47 16.43
CA PRO A 74 -5.93 0.70 17.22
C PRO A 74 -4.71 0.83 18.14
N THR A 75 -3.85 1.82 17.87
CA THR A 75 -2.82 2.19 18.82
C THR A 75 -3.56 2.59 20.10
N LEU A 76 -3.52 1.70 21.10
CA LEU A 76 -3.79 2.06 22.48
C LEU A 76 -2.80 3.18 22.82
N SER A 77 -3.27 4.42 22.75
CA SER A 77 -2.60 5.52 23.43
C SER A 77 -2.89 5.34 24.91
N SER A 78 -1.90 4.76 25.57
CA SER A 78 -1.67 4.82 27.00
C SER A 78 -2.00 6.22 27.54
N SER A 79 -3.06 6.34 28.32
CA SER A 79 -3.20 7.37 29.34
C SER A 79 -3.24 6.70 30.70
N ILE A 80 -2.08 6.16 31.07
CA ILE A 80 -1.73 5.94 32.48
C ILE A 80 -1.40 7.32 33.02
N THR A 81 -2.33 7.97 33.71
CA THR A 81 -2.05 8.91 34.82
C THR A 81 -3.38 9.16 35.53
N ASN A 82 -3.64 8.44 36.63
CA ASN A 82 -3.74 9.04 37.95
C ASN A 82 -4.01 7.92 38.98
N CYS A 83 -2.93 7.27 39.41
CA CYS A 83 -2.89 6.60 40.71
C CYS A 83 -2.22 7.61 41.64
N GLY A 84 -3.04 8.34 42.42
CA GLY A 84 -2.57 9.41 43.29
C GLY A 84 -3.45 9.57 44.53
N ALA A 85 -3.05 8.88 45.60
CA ALA A 85 -3.20 9.22 47.02
C ALA A 85 -4.58 9.72 47.50
N ARG A 86 -5.38 8.93 48.24
CA ARG A 86 -5.25 8.70 49.69
C ARG A 86 -4.86 9.95 50.49
N ALA A 87 -5.86 10.63 51.05
CA ALA A 87 -5.92 11.04 52.45
C ALA A 87 -7.41 11.14 52.84
#